data_AF-A0A1Z8RVP6-F1
#
_entry.id   AF-A0A1Z8RVP6-F1
#
_cell.length_a   1.000
_cell.length_b   1.000
_cell.length_c   1.000
_cell.angle_alpha   90.00
_cell.angle_beta   90.00
_cell.angle_gamma   90.00
#
_symmetry.space_group_name_H-M   'P 1'
#
loop_
_entity.id
_entity.type
_entity.pdbx_description
1 polymer ?
#
loop_
_entity_poly.entity_id
_entity_poly.type
_entity_poly.pdbx_seq_one_letter_code
_entity_poly.pdbx_strand_id
1 'polypeptide(L)'
;MHKLKELKKYNLLQVKEKLKRQKSINELSQIQADEAKCQTINRELDRLLSENHALIEEIGVQSFVSNRRLMQKMFDQKEVISNRLEFLDNEKLAVLAEVKKSNARDEIVERKKNKVKKQVRETLFKKQDENLGVTKRGQ
;
A
#
# COMPACT_ATOMS: atom_id res chain seq x y z
N MET A 1 22.45 31.24 -4.27
CA MET A 1 22.48 30.08 -3.33
C MET A 1 21.09 29.53 -2.97
N HIS A 2 20.06 30.36 -2.78
CA HIS A 2 18.75 29.94 -2.29
C HIS A 2 18.05 28.86 -3.14
N LYS A 3 17.97 29.04 -4.47
CA LYS A 3 17.34 28.07 -5.39
C LYS A 3 18.00 26.67 -5.38
N LEU A 4 19.31 26.60 -5.13
CA LEU A 4 20.03 25.32 -5.04
C LEU A 4 19.68 24.57 -3.74
N LYS A 5 19.51 25.30 -2.62
CA LYS A 5 18.99 24.75 -1.36
C LYS A 5 17.55 24.25 -1.53
N GLU A 6 16.74 24.97 -2.30
CA GLU A 6 15.36 24.57 -2.62
C GLU A 6 15.30 23.28 -3.45
N LEU A 7 16.19 23.10 -4.43
CA LEU A 7 16.31 21.82 -5.16
C LEU A 7 16.66 20.64 -4.24
N LYS A 8 17.59 20.84 -3.30
CA LYS A 8 17.92 19.81 -2.29
C LYS A 8 16.69 19.46 -1.43
N LYS A 9 15.90 20.46 -1.03
CA LYS A 9 14.65 20.25 -0.30
C LYS A 9 13.66 19.38 -1.10
N TYR A 10 13.45 19.65 -2.39
CA TYR A 10 12.55 18.82 -3.20
C TYR A 10 13.07 17.38 -3.38
N ASN A 11 14.39 17.19 -3.55
CA ASN A 11 14.97 15.84 -3.58
C ASN A 11 14.69 15.07 -2.28
N LEU A 12 14.86 15.70 -1.12
CA LEU A 12 14.57 15.08 0.18
C LEU A 12 13.08 14.72 0.32
N LEU A 13 12.18 15.59 -0.16
CA LEU A 13 10.75 15.31 -0.16
C LEU A 13 10.39 14.10 -1.03
N GLN A 14 11.05 13.91 -2.17
CA GLN A 14 10.84 12.73 -3.03
C GLN A 14 11.33 11.45 -2.39
N VAL A 15 12.54 11.48 -1.80
CA VAL A 15 13.06 10.33 -1.06
C VAL A 15 12.10 9.97 0.07
N LYS A 16 11.57 10.96 0.80
CA LYS A 16 10.57 10.75 1.85
C LYS A 16 9.31 10.07 1.33
N GLU A 17 8.74 10.54 0.21
CA GLU A 17 7.53 9.93 -0.35
C GLU A 17 7.82 8.53 -0.95
N LYS A 18 9.00 8.30 -1.54
CA LYS A 18 9.43 6.95 -1.96
C LYS A 18 9.49 5.98 -0.79
N LEU A 19 10.09 6.38 0.34
CA LEU A 19 10.16 5.55 1.55
C LEU A 19 8.76 5.25 2.13
N LYS A 20 7.87 6.24 2.14
CA LYS A 20 6.47 6.02 2.57
C LYS A 20 5.76 5.02 1.68
N ARG A 21 5.86 5.16 0.35
CA ARG A 21 5.26 4.20 -0.59
C ARG A 21 5.81 2.79 -0.38
N GLN A 22 7.12 2.65 -0.18
CA GLN A 22 7.71 1.34 0.09
C GLN A 22 7.13 0.71 1.37
N LYS A 23 6.96 1.51 2.44
CA LYS A 23 6.33 1.03 3.68
C LYS A 23 4.89 0.56 3.41
N SER A 24 4.09 1.36 2.72
CA SER A 24 2.70 1.01 2.38
C SER A 24 2.60 -0.21 1.48
N ILE A 25 3.53 -0.40 0.54
CA ILE A 25 3.59 -1.61 -0.31
C ILE A 25 3.88 -2.84 0.53
N ASN A 26 4.85 -2.76 1.45
CA ASN A 26 5.17 -3.87 2.34
C ASN A 26 3.97 -4.24 3.22
N GLU A 27 3.25 -3.24 3.75
CA GLU A 27 2.02 -3.42 4.52
C GLU A 27 0.93 -4.09 3.69
N LEU A 28 0.72 -3.66 2.45
CA LEU A 28 -0.22 -4.29 1.51
C LEU A 28 0.13 -5.76 1.26
N SER A 29 1.41 -6.10 1.09
CA SER A 29 1.83 -7.50 0.92
C SER A 29 1.54 -8.35 2.15
N GLN A 30 1.66 -7.81 3.37
CA GLN A 30 1.30 -8.52 4.59
C GLN A 30 -0.22 -8.76 4.68
N ILE A 31 -1.02 -7.74 4.38
CA ILE A 31 -2.49 -7.85 4.34
C ILE A 31 -2.92 -8.92 3.34
N GLN A 32 -2.35 -8.92 2.13
CA GLN A 32 -2.63 -9.92 1.10
C GLN A 32 -2.25 -11.34 1.52
N ALA A 33 -1.12 -11.50 2.22
CA ALA A 33 -0.71 -12.79 2.74
C ALA A 33 -1.67 -13.31 3.83
N ASP A 34 -2.19 -12.43 4.69
CA ASP A 34 -3.18 -12.79 5.70
C ASP A 34 -4.55 -13.09 5.07
N GLU A 35 -4.97 -12.31 4.08
CA GLU A 35 -6.17 -12.55 3.27
C GLU A 35 -6.14 -13.95 2.65
N ALA A 36 -5.01 -14.33 2.04
CA ALA A 36 -4.83 -15.66 1.45
C ALA A 36 -4.91 -16.80 2.48
N LYS A 37 -4.38 -16.60 3.70
CA LYS A 37 -4.50 -17.57 4.80
C LYS A 37 -5.94 -17.72 5.24
N CYS A 38 -6.64 -16.60 5.45
CA CYS A 38 -8.05 -16.60 5.84
C CYS A 38 -8.92 -17.29 4.78
N GLN A 39 -8.70 -17.03 3.48
CA GLN A 39 -9.39 -17.72 2.39
C GLN A 39 -9.11 -19.23 2.39
N THR A 40 -7.87 -19.65 2.66
CA THR A 40 -7.51 -21.07 2.75
C THR A 40 -8.23 -21.76 3.91
N ILE A 41 -8.23 -21.13 5.10
CA ILE A 41 -8.95 -21.65 6.27
C ILE A 41 -10.46 -21.74 5.99
N ASN A 42 -11.03 -20.73 5.35
CA ASN A 42 -12.46 -20.70 5.04
C ASN A 42 -12.87 -21.86 4.11
N ARG A 43 -12.09 -22.10 3.05
CA ARG A 43 -12.32 -23.23 2.12
C ARG A 43 -12.17 -24.58 2.82
N GLU A 44 -11.21 -24.71 3.73
CA GLU A 44 -11.03 -25.94 4.50
C GLU A 44 -12.18 -26.17 5.47
N LEU A 45 -12.69 -25.12 6.13
CA LEU A 45 -13.89 -25.22 6.96
C LEU A 45 -15.12 -25.64 6.13
N ASP A 46 -15.29 -25.11 4.92
CA ASP A 46 -16.36 -25.53 4.00
C ASP A 46 -16.26 -27.00 3.59
N ARG A 47 -15.04 -27.47 3.31
CA ARG A 47 -14.78 -28.88 3.02
C ARG A 47 -15.14 -29.76 4.22
N LEU A 48 -14.63 -29.45 5.41
CA LEU A 48 -14.87 -30.21 6.63
C LEU A 48 -16.35 -30.22 7.03
N LEU A 49 -17.06 -29.10 6.87
CA LEU A 49 -18.50 -29.03 7.14
C LEU A 49 -19.30 -29.91 6.17
N SER A 50 -18.92 -29.92 4.88
CA SER A 50 -19.57 -30.76 3.86
C SER A 50 -19.32 -32.26 4.11
N GLU A 51 -18.08 -32.64 4.42
CA GLU A 51 -17.71 -34.03 4.75
C GLU A 51 -18.40 -34.52 6.02
N ASN A 52 -18.46 -33.68 7.06
CA ASN A 52 -19.19 -34.02 8.29
C ASN A 52 -20.69 -34.17 8.06
N HIS A 53 -21.29 -33.35 7.19
CA HIS A 53 -22.72 -33.48 6.87
C HIS A 53 -23.03 -34.82 6.19
N ALA A 54 -22.17 -35.29 5.30
CA ALA A 54 -22.35 -36.56 4.58
C ALA A 54 -22.27 -37.80 5.50
N LEU A 55 -21.56 -37.71 6.63
CA LEU A 55 -21.36 -38.83 7.57
C LEU A 55 -22.51 -39.01 8.57
N ILE A 56 -23.45 -38.06 8.66
CA ILE A 56 -24.52 -38.06 9.70
C ILE A 56 -25.53 -39.21 9.52
N GLU A 57 -25.61 -39.84 8.36
CA GLU A 57 -26.65 -40.85 8.05
C GLU A 57 -26.51 -42.19 8.81
N GLU A 58 -25.38 -42.49 9.47
CA GLU A 58 -25.13 -43.81 10.12
C GLU A 58 -24.70 -43.77 11.59
N ILE A 59 -25.01 -42.71 12.35
CA ILE A 59 -24.35 -42.49 13.66
C ILE A 59 -25.26 -42.62 14.90
N GLY A 60 -24.77 -43.32 15.94
CA GLY A 60 -25.42 -43.42 17.26
C GLY A 60 -25.46 -42.09 18.04
N VAL A 61 -26.40 -41.98 19.00
CA VAL A 61 -26.80 -40.72 19.69
C VAL A 61 -25.64 -39.89 20.27
N GLN A 62 -24.65 -40.50 20.91
CA GLN A 62 -23.51 -39.77 21.50
C GLN A 62 -22.59 -39.14 20.45
N SER A 63 -22.44 -39.80 19.31
CA SER A 63 -21.63 -39.30 18.21
C SER A 63 -22.39 -38.21 17.44
N PHE A 64 -23.73 -38.28 17.38
CA PHE A 64 -24.56 -37.18 16.88
C PHE A 64 -24.39 -35.89 17.71
N VAL A 65 -24.44 -35.97 19.05
CA VAL A 65 -24.27 -34.81 19.94
C VAL A 65 -22.86 -34.21 19.78
N SER A 66 -21.84 -35.06 19.69
CA SER A 66 -20.45 -34.63 19.49
C SER A 66 -20.24 -33.96 18.13
N ASN A 67 -20.81 -34.52 17.06
CA ASN A 67 -20.76 -33.93 15.71
C ASN A 67 -21.50 -32.59 15.65
N ARG A 68 -22.67 -32.47 16.26
CA ARG A 68 -23.38 -31.19 16.33
C ARG A 68 -22.53 -30.11 17.00
N ARG A 69 -21.86 -30.44 18.10
CA ARG A 69 -20.95 -29.50 18.80
C ARG A 69 -19.74 -29.12 17.93
N LEU A 70 -19.19 -30.07 17.19
CA LEU A 70 -18.09 -29.81 16.26
C LEU A 70 -18.53 -28.88 15.12
N MET A 71 -19.68 -29.14 14.49
CA MET A 71 -20.23 -28.29 13.45
C MET A 71 -20.49 -26.87 13.96
N GLN A 72 -21.06 -26.72 15.17
CA GLN A 72 -21.25 -25.39 15.76
C GLN A 72 -19.92 -24.63 15.89
N LYS A 73 -18.87 -25.27 16.42
CA LYS A 73 -17.55 -24.65 16.51
C LYS A 73 -16.97 -24.28 15.15
N MET A 74 -17.20 -25.09 14.12
CA MET A 74 -16.77 -24.78 12.75
C MET A 74 -17.52 -23.58 12.17
N PHE A 75 -18.83 -23.45 12.43
CA PHE A 75 -19.59 -22.26 12.06
C PHE A 75 -19.11 -21.01 12.79
N ASP A 76 -18.86 -21.09 14.10
CA ASP A 76 -18.33 -19.97 14.88
C ASP A 76 -16.95 -19.54 14.32
N GLN A 77 -16.08 -20.49 13.96
CA GLN A 77 -14.80 -20.18 13.31
C GLN A 77 -14.99 -19.54 11.94
N LYS A 78 -15.97 -19.99 11.16
CA LYS A 78 -16.27 -19.42 9.84
C LYS A 78 -16.74 -17.97 9.94
N GLU A 79 -17.53 -17.64 10.95
CA GLU A 79 -17.93 -16.26 11.23
C GLU A 79 -16.73 -15.38 11.58
N VAL A 80 -15.84 -15.85 12.45
CA VAL A 80 -14.60 -15.13 12.82
C VAL A 80 -13.73 -14.87 11.59
N ILE A 81 -13.56 -15.86 10.72
CA ILE A 81 -12.77 -15.70 9.48
C ILE A 81 -13.45 -14.73 8.51
N SER A 82 -14.77 -14.76 8.40
CA SER A 82 -15.53 -13.82 7.55
C SER A 82 -15.36 -12.38 8.03
N ASN A 83 -15.46 -12.14 9.34
CA ASN A 83 -15.22 -10.83 9.95
C ASN A 83 -13.78 -10.37 9.72
N ARG A 84 -12.80 -11.28 9.79
CA ARG A 84 -11.39 -10.97 9.51
C ARG A 84 -11.17 -10.58 8.05
N LEU A 85 -11.81 -11.28 7.10
CA LEU A 85 -11.73 -10.95 5.68
C LEU A 85 -12.30 -9.55 5.38
N GLU A 86 -13.44 -9.21 5.99
CA GLU A 86 -14.01 -7.86 5.88
C GLU A 86 -13.06 -6.78 6.45
N PHE A 87 -12.46 -7.06 7.61
CA PHE A 87 -11.47 -6.15 8.20
C PHE A 87 -10.25 -5.95 7.30
N LEU A 88 -9.71 -7.03 6.74
CA LEU A 88 -8.56 -6.97 5.83
C LEU A 88 -8.87 -6.19 4.55
N ASP A 89 -10.09 -6.28 4.01
CA ASP A 89 -10.49 -5.48 2.85
C ASP A 89 -10.51 -3.97 3.17
N ASN A 90 -11.02 -3.61 4.35
CA ASN A 90 -10.98 -2.22 4.82
C ASN A 90 -9.54 -1.71 5.01
N GLU A 91 -8.65 -2.51 5.61
CA GLU A 91 -7.23 -2.15 5.75
C GLU A 91 -6.55 -1.97 4.38
N LYS A 92 -6.82 -2.87 3.45
CA LYS A 92 -6.32 -2.80 2.06
C LYS A 92 -6.76 -1.51 1.37
N LEU A 93 -8.04 -1.15 1.47
CA LEU A 93 -8.56 0.10 0.91
C LEU A 93 -7.88 1.33 1.52
N ALA A 94 -7.66 1.34 2.83
CA ALA A 94 -6.96 2.42 3.53
C ALA A 94 -5.50 2.57 3.06
N VAL A 95 -4.77 1.46 2.95
CA VAL A 95 -3.38 1.46 2.46
C VAL A 95 -3.29 1.94 1.00
N LEU A 96 -4.21 1.48 0.14
CA LEU A 96 -4.28 1.93 -1.26
C LEU A 96 -4.56 3.44 -1.36
N ALA A 97 -5.42 3.98 -0.50
CA ALA A 97 -5.68 5.41 -0.44
C ALA A 97 -4.42 6.22 -0.05
N GLU A 98 -3.62 5.74 0.91
CA GLU A 98 -2.36 6.37 1.28
C GLU A 98 -1.30 6.29 0.18
N VAL A 99 -1.22 5.17 -0.55
CA VAL A 99 -0.37 5.05 -1.75
C VAL A 99 -0.77 6.07 -2.81
N LYS A 100 -2.07 6.19 -3.12
CA LYS A 100 -2.60 7.16 -4.09
C LYS A 100 -2.27 8.60 -3.68
N LYS A 101 -2.44 8.93 -2.40
CA LYS A 101 -2.11 10.24 -1.82
C LYS A 101 -0.62 10.54 -1.89
N SER A 102 0.24 9.55 -1.62
CA SER A 102 1.69 9.71 -1.74
C SER A 102 2.12 9.92 -3.20
N ASN A 103 1.53 9.20 -4.16
CA ASN A 103 1.76 9.43 -5.59
C ASN A 103 1.38 10.86 -6.01
N ALA A 104 0.21 11.35 -5.60
CA ALA A 104 -0.21 12.71 -5.89
C ALA A 104 0.76 13.76 -5.31
N ARG A 105 1.28 13.53 -4.10
CA ARG A 105 2.30 14.40 -3.49
C ARG A 105 3.61 14.38 -4.25
N ASP A 106 4.06 13.20 -4.67
CA ASP A 106 5.30 13.02 -5.44
C ASP A 106 5.22 13.76 -6.78
N GLU A 107 4.10 13.67 -7.48
CA GLU A 107 3.84 14.44 -8.71
C GLU A 107 3.92 15.95 -8.48
N ILE A 108 3.29 16.47 -7.42
CA ILE A 108 3.35 17.89 -7.07
C ILE A 108 4.80 18.31 -6.81
N VAL A 109 5.56 17.49 -6.09
CA VAL A 109 6.97 17.74 -5.79
C VAL A 109 7.81 17.75 -7.07
N GLU A 110 7.63 16.78 -7.97
CA GLU A 110 8.30 16.75 -9.27
C GLU A 110 8.00 18.00 -10.11
N ARG A 111 6.71 18.40 -10.21
CA ARG A 111 6.32 19.62 -10.94
C ARG A 111 7.02 20.87 -10.36
N LYS A 112 7.05 21.02 -9.04
CA LYS A 112 7.72 22.16 -8.37
C LYS A 112 9.23 22.12 -8.56
N LYS A 113 9.85 20.95 -8.41
CA LYS A 113 11.28 20.73 -8.64
C LYS A 113 11.69 21.12 -10.06
N ASN A 114 10.91 20.73 -11.06
CA ASN A 114 11.20 21.04 -12.46
C ASN A 114 11.07 22.54 -12.77
N LYS A 115 10.11 23.25 -12.15
CA LYS A 115 10.05 24.72 -12.22
C LYS A 115 11.32 25.38 -11.67
N VAL A 116 11.80 24.95 -10.50
CA VAL A 116 13.03 25.50 -9.91
C VAL A 116 14.25 25.15 -10.76
N LYS A 117 14.35 23.93 -11.30
CA LYS A 117 15.43 23.55 -12.24
C LYS A 117 15.48 24.48 -13.45
N LYS A 118 14.32 24.77 -14.05
CA LYS A 118 14.22 25.70 -15.19
C LYS A 118 14.72 27.10 -14.82
N GLN A 119 14.27 27.63 -13.69
CA GLN A 119 14.71 28.95 -13.20
C GLN A 119 16.21 29.00 -12.89
N VAL A 120 16.80 27.92 -12.37
CA VAL A 120 18.25 27.85 -12.13
C VAL A 120 19.01 27.89 -13.44
N ARG A 121 18.58 27.13 -14.46
CA ARG A 121 19.17 27.16 -15.81
C ARG A 121 19.08 28.55 -16.43
N GLU A 122 17.89 29.16 -16.42
CA GLU A 122 17.69 30.52 -16.95
C GLU A 122 18.58 31.56 -16.26
N THR A 123 18.77 31.45 -14.92
CA THR A 123 19.65 32.36 -14.18
C THR A 123 21.12 32.15 -14.56
N LEU A 124 21.55 30.91 -14.86
CA LEU A 124 22.90 30.61 -15.31
C LEU A 124 23.17 31.14 -16.72
N PHE A 125 22.23 30.95 -17.65
CA PHE A 125 22.35 31.47 -19.01
C PHE A 125 22.43 33.00 -19.03
N LYS A 126 21.58 33.71 -18.29
CA LYS A 126 21.65 35.18 -18.19
C LYS A 126 23.00 35.69 -17.69
N LYS A 127 23.58 35.03 -16.68
CA LYS A 127 24.91 35.39 -16.16
C LYS A 127 26.04 35.16 -17.15
N GLN A 128 25.94 34.13 -18.00
CA GLN A 128 26.91 33.88 -19.06
C GLN A 128 26.81 34.94 -20.16
N ASP A 129 25.60 35.33 -20.53
CA ASP A 129 25.34 36.35 -21.56
C ASP A 129 25.81 37.75 -21.12
N GLU A 130 25.56 38.13 -19.85
CA GLU A 130 26.07 39.36 -19.25
C GLU A 130 27.62 39.39 -19.23
N ASN A 131 28.27 38.28 -18.90
CA ASN A 131 29.75 38.19 -18.91
C ASN A 131 30.35 38.32 -20.33
N LEU A 132 29.65 37.84 -21.36
CA LEU A 132 30.05 38.00 -22.77
C LEU A 132 29.81 39.44 -23.28
N GLY A 133 28.81 40.13 -22.75
CA GLY A 133 28.53 41.54 -23.07
C GLY A 133 29.53 42.53 -22.47
N VAL A 134 30.12 42.20 -21.31
CA VAL A 134 31.14 43.04 -20.64
C VAL A 134 32.51 42.90 -21.30
N THR A 135 32.87 41.71 -21.80
CA THR A 135 34.15 41.47 -22.48
C THR A 135 34.25 42.16 -23.86
N LYS A 136 33.12 42.46 -24.52
CA LYS A 136 33.10 43.18 -25.81
C LYS A 136 33.11 44.71 -25.71
N ARG A 137 32.93 45.30 -24.53
CA ARG A 137 32.94 46.78 -24.35
C ARG A 137 34.23 47.33 -23.73
N GLY A 138 35.20 46.46 -23.48
CA GLY A 138 36.49 46.80 -22.85
C GLY A 138 37.71 46.66 -23.75
N GLN A 139 37.52 46.59 -25.08
CA GLN A 139 38.60 46.62 -26.07
C GLN A 139 38.49 47.88 -26.94
#